data_AF-A0A821JAU0-F1
#
_entry.id   AF-A0A821JAU0-F1
#
_cell.length_a   1.000
_cell.length_b   1.000
_cell.length_c   1.000
_cell.angle_alpha   90.00
_cell.angle_beta   90.00
_cell.angle_gamma   90.00
#
_symmetry.space_group_name_H-M   'P 1'
#
loop_
_entity.id
_entity.type
_entity.pdbx_description
1 polymer ?
#
loop_
_entity_poly.entity_id
_entity_poly.type
_entity_poly.pdbx_seq_one_letter_code
_entity_poly.pdbx_strand_id
1 'polypeptide(L)' 'MFKLESYITPWLLSYIDQYVKLRREDFQLSLWGGDVVFYNLELRLANIQKLVPTLPIIFQSGIIHELRIH' A
#
# COMPACT_ATOMS: atom_id res chain seq x y z
N MET A 1 -23.94 -9.38 -10.25
CA MET A 1 -23.45 -10.18 -9.11
C MET A 1 -22.55 -9.28 -8.29
N PHE A 2 -22.90 -8.98 -7.03
CA PHE A 2 -22.07 -8.13 -6.16
C PHE A 2 -20.78 -8.89 -5.84
N LYS A 3 -19.66 -8.39 -6.32
CA LYS A 3 -18.33 -8.87 -5.91
C LYS A 3 -17.85 -7.97 -4.80
N LEU A 4 -17.74 -8.50 -3.59
CA LEU A 4 -17.21 -7.79 -2.42
C LEU A 4 -15.87 -7.11 -2.73
N GLU A 5 -15.07 -7.77 -3.58
CA GLU A 5 -13.83 -7.26 -4.17
C GLU A 5 -13.99 -5.85 -4.75
N SER A 6 -15.00 -5.62 -5.59
CA SER A 6 -15.21 -4.32 -6.25
C SER A 6 -15.63 -3.21 -5.29
N TYR A 7 -16.16 -3.58 -4.12
CA TYR A 7 -16.56 -2.63 -3.08
C TYR A 7 -15.40 -2.27 -2.15
N ILE A 8 -14.60 -3.27 -1.74
CA ILE A 8 -13.49 -3.07 -0.79
C ILE A 8 -12.24 -2.54 -1.48
N THR A 9 -12.01 -2.90 -2.75
CA THR A 9 -10.78 -2.51 -3.48
C THR A 9 -10.52 -1.00 -3.45
N PRO A 10 -11.46 -0.11 -3.81
CA PRO A 10 -11.19 1.33 -3.82
C PRO A 10 -10.83 1.87 -2.43
N TRP A 11 -11.48 1.35 -1.38
CA TRP A 11 -11.23 1.73 0.00
C TRP A 11 -9.84 1.29 0.47
N LEU A 12 -9.47 0.02 0.24
CA LEU A 12 -8.16 -0.52 0.56
C LEU A 12 -7.04 0.25 -0.15
N LEU A 13 -7.21 0.52 -1.44
CA LEU A 13 -6.25 1.30 -2.22
C LEU A 13 -6.12 2.73 -1.71
N SER A 14 -7.22 3.37 -1.33
CA SER A 14 -7.20 4.72 -0.77
C SER A 14 -6.45 4.76 0.56
N TYR A 15 -6.59 3.71 1.39
CA TYR A 15 -5.84 3.59 2.64
C TYR A 15 -4.35 3.36 2.40
N ILE A 16 -3.99 2.43 1.51
CA ILE A 16 -2.59 2.12 1.18
C ILE A 16 -1.90 3.34 0.58
N ASP A 17 -2.55 4.11 -0.30
CA ASP A 17 -1.98 5.32 -0.91
C ASP A 17 -1.59 6.40 0.12
N GLN A 18 -2.13 6.35 1.34
CA GLN A 18 -1.70 7.27 2.40
C GLN A 18 -0.25 7.00 2.84
N TYR A 19 0.24 5.77 2.70
CA TYR A 19 1.54 5.35 3.21
C TYR A 19 2.54 5.01 2.12
N VAL A 20 2.09 4.72 0.91
CA VAL A 20 2.95 4.43 -0.24
C VAL A 20 2.51 5.26 -1.44
N LYS A 21 3.44 5.59 -2.32
CA LYS A 21 3.09 6.21 -3.61
C LYS A 21 2.60 5.13 -4.55
N LEU A 22 1.28 4.99 -4.68
CA LEU A 22 0.70 4.07 -5.65
C LEU A 22 0.76 4.68 -7.04
N ARG A 23 1.51 4.08 -7.98
CA ARG A 23 1.39 4.38 -9.41
C ARG A 23 0.57 3.29 -10.07
N ARG A 24 -0.23 3.64 -11.08
CA ARG A 24 -1.08 2.67 -11.82
C ARG A 24 -0.29 1.50 -12.42
N GLU A 25 1.00 1.71 -12.68
CA GLU A 25 1.95 0.70 -13.18
C GLU A 25 2.44 -0.28 -12.10
N ASP A 26 2.36 0.06 -10.82
CA ASP A 26 2.79 -0.80 -9.70
C ASP A 26 1.73 -1.88 -9.36
N PHE A 27 0.60 -1.88 -10.08
CA PHE A 27 -0.51 -2.80 -9.89
C PHE A 27 -0.36 -4.05 -10.75
N GLN A 28 -0.01 -5.17 -10.12
CA GLN A 28 -0.39 -6.50 -10.63
C GLN A 28 -1.59 -6.99 -9.81
N LEU A 29 -2.77 -6.41 -10.08
CA LEU A 29 -4.02 -6.82 -9.46
C LEU A 29 -4.47 -8.17 -10.02
N SER A 30 -3.91 -9.25 -9.48
CA SER A 30 -4.56 -10.56 -9.58
C SER A 30 -5.59 -10.70 -8.46
N LEU A 31 -6.63 -9.84 -8.47
CA LEU A 31 -7.81 -9.97 -7.58
C LEU A 31 -8.63 -11.26 -7.84
N TRP A 32 -8.12 -12.18 -8.68
CA TRP A 32 -8.81 -13.37 -9.16
C TRP A 32 -8.51 -14.63 -8.32
N GLY A 33 -8.07 -14.44 -7.08
CA GLY A 33 -7.84 -15.54 -6.13
C GLY A 33 -7.92 -15.17 -4.64
N GLY A 34 -8.23 -13.91 -4.30
CA GLY A 34 -8.22 -13.40 -2.92
C GLY A 34 -6.94 -12.66 -2.52
N ASP A 35 -5.87 -12.75 -3.31
CA ASP A 35 -4.60 -12.10 -3.02
C ASP A 35 -4.46 -10.73 -3.70
N VAL A 36 -3.80 -9.79 -3.01
CA VAL A 36 -3.35 -8.51 -3.60
C VAL A 36 -1.83 -8.42 -3.46
N VAL A 37 -1.13 -8.21 -4.58
CA VAL A 37 0.33 -8.04 -4.60
C VAL A 37 0.69 -6.70 -5.24
N PHE A 38 1.49 -5.93 -4.52
CA PHE A 38 2.10 -4.69 -5.01
C PHE A 38 3.61 -4.84 -5.06
N TYR A 39 4.23 -4.24 -6.06
CA TYR A 39 5.69 -4.29 -6.23
C TYR A 39 6.30 -2.89 -6.22
N ASN A 40 7.54 -2.81 -5.75
CA ASN A 40 8.38 -1.61 -5.83
C ASN A 40 7.70 -0.33 -5.30
N LEU A 41 7.02 -0.45 -4.16
CA LEU A 41 6.31 0.64 -3.54
C LEU A 41 7.27 1.59 -2.84
N GLU A 42 7.22 2.87 -3.19
CA GLU A 42 7.95 3.92 -2.48
C GLU A 42 7.14 4.41 -1.27
N LEU A 43 7.77 4.47 -0.10
CA LEU A 43 7.11 4.86 1.15
C LEU A 43 6.94 6.39 1.26
N ARG A 44 5.77 6.82 1.75
CA ARG A 44 5.48 8.20 2.16
C ARG A 44 5.92 8.41 3.61
N LEU A 45 7.22 8.62 3.78
CA LEU A 45 7.89 8.68 5.08
C LEU A 45 7.28 9.69 6.05
N ALA A 46 6.78 10.83 5.55
CA ALA A 46 6.13 11.84 6.39
C ALA A 46 4.87 11.31 7.10
N ASN A 47 4.11 10.41 6.46
CA ASN A 47 2.93 9.79 7.07
C ASN A 47 3.33 8.64 8.00
N ILE A 48 4.38 7.89 7.66
CA ILE A 48 4.92 6.82 8.50
C ILE A 48 5.54 7.37 9.79
N GLN A 49 6.30 8.46 9.71
CA GLN A 49 6.91 9.10 10.89
C GLN A 49 5.84 9.52 11.91
N LYS A 50 4.65 9.93 11.46
CA LYS A 50 3.51 10.27 12.33
C LYS A 50 2.95 9.07 13.09
N LEU A 51 3.13 7.84 12.61
CA LEU A 51 2.71 6.62 13.30
C LEU A 51 3.59 6.31 14.51
N VAL A 52 4.85 6.76 14.51
CA VAL A 52 5.81 6.48 15.59
C VAL A 52 6.53 7.78 16.01
N PRO A 53 5.80 8.72 16.64
CA PRO A 53 6.33 10.06 16.94
C PRO A 53 7.46 10.06 17.98
N THR A 54 7.53 9.01 18.80
CA THR A 54 8.54 8.86 19.87
C THR A 54 9.85 8.25 19.37
N LEU A 55 9.92 7.84 18.10
CA LEU A 55 11.11 7.20 17.54
C LEU A 55 12.20 8.25 17.29
N PRO A 56 13.39 8.14 17.91
CA PRO A 56 14.46 9.14 17.80
C PRO A 56 15.26 8.99 16.49
N ILE A 57 14.60 8.62 15.40
CA ILE A 57 15.20 8.48 14.07
C ILE A 57 14.28 9.15 13.03
N ILE A 58 14.90 9.63 11.95
CA ILE A 58 14.18 10.22 10.81
C ILE A 58 14.34 9.27 9.62
N PHE A 59 13.20 8.85 9.06
CA PHE A 59 13.22 8.07 7.83
C PHE A 59 13.66 8.95 6.64
N GLN A 60 14.71 8.54 5.94
CA GLN A 60 15.26 9.27 4.78
C GLN A 60 14.77 8.69 3.43
N SER A 61 14.65 7.37 3.34
CA SER A 61 14.13 6.65 2.17
C SER A 61 13.49 5.34 2.62
N GLY A 62 12.66 4.76 1.76
CA GLY A 62 12.06 3.46 2.02
C GLY A 62 11.37 2.90 0.79
N ILE A 63 11.73 1.68 0.42
CA ILE A 63 11.16 0.96 -0.72
C ILE A 63 10.71 -0.41 -0.21
N ILE A 64 9.47 -0.78 -0.52
CA ILE A 64 8.96 -2.13 -0.32
C ILE A 64 9.01 -2.84 -1.68
N HIS A 65 9.79 -3.92 -1.77
CA HIS A 65 9.92 -4.68 -3.01
C HIS A 65 8.65 -5.48 -3.34
N GLU A 66 8.02 -6.07 -2.33
CA GLU A 66 6.75 -6.77 -2.45
C GLU A 66 5.89 -6.52 -1.21
N LEU A 67 4.63 -6.14 -1.42
CA LEU A 67 3.59 -6.12 -0.41
C LEU A 67 2.48 -7.06 -0.84
N ARG A 68 2.26 -8.14 -0.09
CA ARG A 68 1.22 -9.14 -0.32
C ARG A 68 0.19 -9.12 0.79
N ILE A 69 -1.09 -9.12 0.42
CA ILE A 69 -2.24 -9.16 1.31
C ILE A 69 -3.06 -10.41 0.98
N HIS A 70 -3.35 -11.22 2.00
CA HIS A 70 -4.12 -12.47 1.95
C HIS A 70 -5.47 -12.30 2.65
#